data_AF-A0A327K2I4-F1
#
_entry.id   AF-A0A327K2I4-F1
#
_cell.length_a   1.000
_cell.length_b   1.000
_cell.length_c   1.000
_cell.angle_alpha   90.00
_cell.angle_beta   90.00
_cell.angle_gamma   90.00
#
_symmetry.space_group_name_H-M   'P 1'
#
loop_
_entity.id
_entity.type
_entity.pdbx_description
1 polymer ?
#
loop_
_entity_poly.entity_id
_entity_poly.type
_entity_poly.pdbx_seq_one_letter_code
_entity_poly.pdbx_strand_id
1 'polypeptide(L)'
;MLTAYLERLGVELHGDAYIFRNRSGAAYSKDTLGDDFRDVRAAEFGPGERRTIGHDFRRSGAVEAIAGGAAAEALSHAMGNTLSASNALFATYVPVNVATLRSVTDARRAGRRKLRENGL
;
A
#
# COMPACT_ATOMS: atom_id res chain seq x y z
N MET A 1 -25.47 21.54 11.10
CA MET A 1 -24.51 21.44 12.22
C MET A 1 -23.06 21.58 11.76
N LEU A 2 -22.55 20.74 10.85
CA LEU A 2 -21.17 20.85 10.34
C LEU A 2 -20.91 22.17 9.57
N THR A 3 -21.82 22.59 8.68
CA THR A 3 -21.68 23.83 7.89
C THR A 3 -21.54 25.08 8.77
N ALA A 4 -22.45 25.26 9.75
CA ALA A 4 -22.41 26.38 10.68
C ALA A 4 -21.14 26.41 11.58
N TYR A 5 -20.58 25.25 11.90
CA TYR A 5 -19.31 25.15 12.62
C TYR A 5 -18.12 25.62 11.76
N LEU A 6 -18.10 25.24 10.48
CA LEU A 6 -17.05 25.63 9.54
C LEU A 6 -17.10 27.12 9.17
N GLU A 7 -18.30 27.68 9.01
CA GLU A 7 -18.52 29.12 8.84
C GLU A 7 -17.95 29.93 10.01
N ARG A 8 -18.18 29.47 11.25
CA ARG A 8 -17.62 30.12 12.45
C ARG A 8 -16.09 30.06 12.50
N LEU A 9 -15.47 29.04 11.94
CA LEU A 9 -14.01 28.93 11.84
C LEU A 9 -13.42 29.84 10.75
N GLY A 10 -14.25 30.45 9.90
CA GLY A 10 -13.79 31.27 8.77
C GLY A 10 -13.08 30.45 7.69
N VAL A 11 -13.37 29.14 7.61
CA VAL A 11 -12.73 28.22 6.66
C VAL A 11 -13.72 27.89 5.54
N GLU A 12 -13.29 28.12 4.31
CA GLU A 12 -14.05 27.74 3.12
C GLU A 12 -13.74 26.28 2.73
N LEU A 13 -14.78 25.45 2.63
CA LEU A 13 -14.66 24.09 2.10
C LEU A 13 -14.49 24.15 0.58
N HIS A 14 -13.24 24.17 0.12
CA HIS A 14 -12.97 24.10 -1.32
C HIS A 14 -13.07 22.66 -1.81
N GLY A 15 -14.03 22.36 -2.70
CA GLY A 15 -14.18 21.02 -3.30
C GLY A 15 -12.93 20.54 -4.05
N ASP A 16 -12.12 21.50 -4.51
CA ASP A 16 -10.84 21.27 -5.21
C ASP A 16 -9.59 21.51 -4.35
N ALA A 17 -9.71 21.59 -3.01
CA ALA A 17 -8.53 21.65 -2.13
C ALA A 17 -7.88 20.27 -2.02
N TYR A 18 -7.18 19.86 -3.09
CA TYR A 18 -6.37 18.66 -3.07
C TYR A 18 -5.24 18.78 -2.04
N ILE A 19 -5.27 17.89 -1.05
CA ILE A 19 -4.28 17.81 0.04
C ILE A 19 -2.90 17.46 -0.52
N PHE A 20 -2.84 16.55 -1.49
CA PHE A 20 -1.60 16.13 -2.13
C PHE A 20 -1.50 16.68 -3.55
N ARG A 21 -0.38 17.35 -3.82
CA ARG A 21 -0.08 18.00 -5.10
C ARG A 21 1.28 17.54 -5.61
N ASN A 22 1.40 17.45 -6.92
CA ASN A 22 2.68 17.18 -7.57
C ASN A 22 3.61 18.41 -7.53
N ARG A 23 4.82 18.27 -8.08
CA ARG A 23 5.82 19.35 -8.11
C ARG A 23 5.38 20.61 -8.87
N SER A 24 4.37 20.52 -9.74
CA SER A 24 3.80 21.67 -10.44
C SER A 24 2.63 22.31 -9.69
N GLY A 25 2.30 21.84 -8.48
CA GLY A 25 1.19 22.34 -7.67
C GLY A 25 -0.19 21.84 -8.11
N ALA A 26 -0.24 20.96 -9.11
CA ALA A 26 -1.47 20.34 -9.59
C ALA A 26 -1.82 19.10 -8.75
N ALA A 27 -3.10 18.72 -8.75
CA ALA A 27 -3.54 17.49 -8.12
C ALA A 27 -2.82 16.28 -8.74
N TYR A 28 -2.44 15.30 -7.91
CA TYR A 28 -1.94 14.04 -8.44
C TYR A 28 -3.04 13.33 -9.23
N SER A 29 -2.71 12.94 -10.46
CA SER A 29 -3.45 11.90 -11.16
C SER A 29 -3.12 10.52 -10.59
N LYS A 30 -3.97 9.53 -10.89
CA LYS A 30 -3.76 8.13 -10.52
C LYS A 30 -2.36 7.63 -10.90
N ASP A 31 -1.85 8.06 -12.06
CA ASP A 31 -0.61 7.53 -12.62
C ASP A 31 0.61 8.29 -12.08
N THR A 32 0.54 9.62 -12.00
CA THR A 32 1.67 10.47 -11.56
C THR A 32 2.13 10.20 -10.13
N LEU A 33 1.21 9.82 -9.22
CA LEU A 33 1.60 9.46 -7.85
C LEU A 33 2.34 8.12 -7.80
N GLY A 34 1.94 7.18 -8.66
CA GLY A 34 2.59 5.88 -8.77
C GLY A 34 4.00 5.98 -9.35
N ASP A 35 4.21 6.90 -10.28
CA ASP A 35 5.53 7.15 -10.88
C ASP A 35 6.49 7.83 -9.89
N ASP A 36 6.08 8.92 -9.25
CA ASP A 36 6.91 9.58 -8.23
C ASP A 36 7.25 8.62 -7.07
N PHE A 37 6.31 7.75 -6.68
CA PHE A 37 6.57 6.70 -5.70
C PHE A 37 7.64 5.71 -6.17
N ARG A 38 7.58 5.29 -7.45
CA ARG A 38 8.55 4.36 -8.03
C ARG A 38 9.95 4.97 -8.05
N ASP A 39 10.07 6.24 -8.40
CA ASP A 39 11.35 6.95 -8.44
C ASP A 39 12.00 7.02 -7.07
N VAL A 40 11.25 7.42 -6.03
CA VAL A 40 11.75 7.46 -4.65
C VAL A 40 12.19 6.07 -4.19
N ARG A 41 11.40 5.05 -4.50
CA ARG A 41 11.71 3.66 -4.13
C ARG A 41 12.94 3.12 -4.87
N ALA A 42 13.10 3.43 -6.14
CA ALA A 42 14.28 3.04 -6.92
C ALA A 42 15.55 3.73 -6.39
N ALA A 43 15.45 4.99 -5.98
CA ALA A 43 16.55 5.73 -5.38
C ALA A 43 17.02 5.10 -4.04
N GLU A 44 16.07 4.69 -3.19
CA GLU A 44 16.38 4.15 -1.86
C GLU A 44 16.78 2.65 -1.90
N PHE A 45 16.12 1.84 -2.73
CA PHE A 45 16.24 0.38 -2.70
C PHE A 45 16.88 -0.22 -3.96
N GLY A 46 17.23 0.62 -4.93
CA GLY A 46 17.84 0.23 -6.20
C GLY A 46 16.83 -0.13 -7.31
N PRO A 47 17.32 -0.33 -8.54
CA PRO A 47 16.50 -0.47 -9.75
C PRO A 47 15.64 -1.75 -9.80
N GLY A 48 15.90 -2.70 -8.90
CA GLY A 48 15.13 -3.93 -8.80
C GLY A 48 13.84 -3.80 -7.98
N GLU A 49 13.58 -2.64 -7.38
CA GLU A 49 12.38 -2.40 -6.59
C GLU A 49 11.13 -2.29 -7.47
N ARG A 50 10.08 -3.04 -7.13
CA ARG A 50 8.86 -3.20 -7.95
C ARG A 50 7.56 -2.92 -7.20
N ARG A 51 7.63 -2.61 -5.90
CA ARG A 51 6.45 -2.30 -5.09
C ARG A 51 5.75 -1.05 -5.61
N THR A 52 4.44 -1.04 -5.46
CA THR A 52 3.51 -0.02 -5.93
C THR A 52 2.68 0.54 -4.77
N ILE A 53 2.43 1.84 -4.78
CA ILE A 53 1.70 2.51 -3.69
C ILE A 53 0.26 2.00 -3.54
N GLY A 54 -0.44 1.71 -4.66
CA GLY A 54 -1.85 1.32 -4.63
C GLY A 54 -2.13 -0.06 -4.01
N HIS A 55 -1.17 -0.99 -4.12
CA HIS A 55 -1.33 -2.37 -3.65
C HIS A 55 -0.46 -2.71 -2.45
N ASP A 56 0.84 -2.40 -2.51
CA ASP A 56 1.79 -2.86 -1.50
C ASP A 56 1.62 -2.14 -0.16
N PHE A 57 1.23 -0.85 -0.17
CA PHE A 57 0.96 -0.10 1.06
C PHE A 57 -0.29 -0.61 1.79
N ARG A 58 -1.33 -0.95 1.02
CA ARG A 58 -2.54 -1.58 1.56
C ARG A 58 -2.25 -2.99 2.07
N ARG A 59 -1.40 -3.75 1.39
CA ARG A 59 -0.99 -5.10 1.79
C ARG A 59 -0.15 -5.06 3.07
N SER A 60 0.85 -4.19 3.19
CA SER A 60 1.66 -4.10 4.41
C SER A 60 0.83 -3.69 5.62
N GLY A 61 -0.03 -2.67 5.49
CA GLY A 61 -0.92 -2.26 6.57
C GLY A 61 -1.92 -3.34 6.98
N ALA A 62 -2.46 -4.10 6.02
CA ALA A 62 -3.32 -5.24 6.31
C ALA A 62 -2.58 -6.38 7.04
N VAL A 63 -1.37 -6.72 6.60
CA VAL A 63 -0.52 -7.72 7.27
C VAL A 63 -0.23 -7.31 8.71
N GLU A 64 0.18 -6.06 8.93
CA GLU A 64 0.51 -5.52 10.25
C GLU A 64 -0.70 -5.54 11.19
N ALA A 65 -1.88 -5.11 10.71
CA ALA A 65 -3.10 -5.11 11.50
C ALA A 65 -3.51 -6.52 11.94
N ILE A 66 -3.49 -7.50 11.02
CA ILE A 66 -3.82 -8.89 11.36
C ILE A 66 -2.77 -9.50 12.30
N ALA A 67 -1.48 -9.25 12.06
CA ALA A 67 -0.42 -9.72 12.95
C ALA A 67 -0.55 -9.12 14.37
N GLY A 68 -1.06 -7.90 14.48
CA GLY A 68 -1.44 -7.26 15.74
C GLY A 68 -2.75 -7.76 16.36
N GLY A 69 -3.42 -8.73 15.75
CA GLY A 69 -4.64 -9.34 16.27
C GLY A 69 -5.94 -8.65 15.87
N ALA A 70 -5.92 -7.74 14.88
CA ALA A 70 -7.14 -7.12 14.38
C ALA A 70 -8.06 -8.17 13.74
N ALA A 71 -9.36 -8.08 14.02
CA ALA A 71 -10.36 -8.89 13.34
C ALA A 71 -10.49 -8.47 11.86
N ALA A 72 -10.79 -9.43 10.98
CA ALA A 72 -10.89 -9.20 9.54
C ALA A 72 -11.98 -8.18 9.18
N GLU A 73 -13.08 -8.17 9.94
CA GLU A 73 -14.21 -7.25 9.79
C GLU A 73 -13.81 -5.82 10.12
N ALA A 74 -13.06 -5.63 11.21
CA ALA A 74 -12.55 -4.32 11.62
C ALA A 74 -11.55 -3.78 10.60
N LEU A 75 -10.67 -4.64 10.08
CA LEU A 75 -9.76 -4.28 9.00
C LEU A 75 -10.51 -3.92 7.70
N SER A 76 -11.55 -4.68 7.34
CA SER A 76 -12.37 -4.42 6.15
C SER A 76 -13.05 -3.05 6.22
N HIS A 77 -13.61 -2.73 7.40
CA HIS A 77 -14.22 -1.44 7.66
C HIS A 77 -13.21 -0.29 7.54
N ALA A 78 -12.03 -0.44 8.15
CA ALA A 78 -10.97 0.57 8.08
C ALA A 78 -10.42 0.77 6.66
N MET A 79 -10.36 -0.29 5.85
CA MET A 79 -9.91 -0.23 4.46
C MET A 79 -11.01 0.23 3.47
N GLY A 80 -12.26 0.34 3.93
CA GLY A 80 -13.40 0.69 3.07
C GLY A 80 -13.67 -0.36 1.99
N ASN A 81 -13.47 -1.64 2.30
CA ASN A 81 -13.66 -2.75 1.35
C ASN A 81 -14.41 -3.93 1.99
N THR A 82 -14.70 -4.96 1.19
CA THR A 82 -15.40 -6.18 1.63
C THR A 82 -14.44 -7.35 1.88
N LEU A 83 -13.24 -7.06 2.41
CA LEU A 83 -12.18 -8.06 2.61
C LEU A 83 -12.63 -9.27 3.44
N SER A 84 -13.45 -9.07 4.46
CA SER A 84 -14.02 -10.13 5.31
C SER A 84 -14.99 -11.06 4.57
N ALA A 85 -15.59 -10.59 3.48
CA ALA A 85 -16.55 -11.35 2.69
C ALA A 85 -15.90 -12.11 1.51
N SER A 86 -14.59 -11.95 1.29
CA SER A 86 -13.89 -12.57 0.16
C SER A 86 -12.57 -13.21 0.59
N ASN A 87 -12.54 -14.54 0.58
CA ASN A 87 -11.32 -15.32 0.79
C ASN A 87 -10.20 -14.96 -0.21
N ALA A 88 -10.57 -14.57 -1.44
CA ALA A 88 -9.62 -14.14 -2.46
C ALA A 88 -9.01 -12.77 -2.13
N LEU A 89 -9.81 -11.80 -1.67
CA LEU A 89 -9.28 -10.52 -1.20
C LEU A 89 -8.46 -10.70 0.08
N PHE A 90 -8.97 -11.47 1.04
CA PHE A 90 -8.24 -11.80 2.27
C PHE A 90 -6.86 -12.39 1.96
N ALA A 91 -6.77 -13.39 1.08
CA ALA A 91 -5.49 -13.97 0.65
C ALA A 91 -4.57 -12.99 -0.11
N THR A 92 -5.14 -11.97 -0.77
CA THR A 92 -4.40 -10.94 -1.51
C THR A 92 -3.74 -9.91 -0.59
N TYR A 93 -4.37 -9.60 0.55
CA TYR A 93 -3.89 -8.57 1.49
C TYR A 93 -3.29 -9.15 2.78
N VAL A 94 -3.62 -10.38 3.15
CA VAL A 94 -3.19 -11.04 4.39
C VAL A 94 -2.59 -12.41 4.05
N PRO A 95 -1.26 -12.52 3.94
CA PRO A 95 -0.62 -13.81 3.77
C PRO A 95 -0.75 -14.62 5.07
N VAL A 96 -1.40 -15.78 4.95
CA VAL A 96 -1.94 -16.59 6.06
C VAL A 96 -0.86 -17.24 6.96
N ASN A 97 0.43 -17.11 6.63
CA ASN A 97 1.49 -17.68 7.47
C ASN A 97 2.86 -17.01 7.26
N VAL A 98 3.30 -16.23 8.25
CA VAL A 98 4.61 -15.56 8.26
C VAL A 98 5.77 -16.56 8.14
N ALA A 99 5.64 -17.77 8.69
CA ALA A 99 6.67 -18.81 8.57
C ALA A 99 6.78 -19.32 7.11
N THR A 100 5.65 -19.47 6.43
CA THR A 100 5.62 -19.82 4.99
C THR A 100 6.21 -18.71 4.12
N LEU A 101 5.96 -17.45 4.45
CA LEU A 101 6.57 -16.32 3.72
C LEU A 101 8.10 -16.28 3.88
N ARG A 102 8.59 -16.54 5.09
CA ARG A 102 10.03 -16.63 5.37
C ARG A 102 10.67 -17.75 4.56
N SER A 103 10.10 -18.95 4.58
CA SER A 103 10.63 -20.10 3.82
C SER A 103 10.64 -19.87 2.31
N VAL A 104 9.59 -19.26 1.74
CA VAL A 104 9.55 -18.90 0.32
C VAL A 104 10.59 -17.84 -0.03
N THR A 105 10.80 -16.85 0.85
CA THR A 105 11.81 -15.80 0.64
C THR A 105 13.23 -16.38 0.62
N ASP A 106 13.53 -17.31 1.53
CA ASP A 106 14.80 -18.02 1.59
C ASP A 106 15.03 -18.89 0.35
N ALA A 107 14.00 -19.63 -0.09
CA ALA A 107 14.04 -20.40 -1.33
C ALA A 107 14.30 -19.53 -2.56
N ARG A 108 13.67 -18.34 -2.64
CA ARG A 108 13.92 -17.38 -3.73
C ARG A 108 15.35 -16.85 -3.69
N ARG A 109 15.91 -16.59 -2.52
CA ARG A 109 17.30 -16.14 -2.36
C ARG A 109 18.27 -17.23 -2.82
N ALA A 110 18.01 -18.49 -2.46
CA ALA A 110 18.79 -19.63 -2.92
C ALA A 110 18.68 -19.82 -4.44
N GLY A 111 17.47 -19.72 -5.01
CA GLY A 111 17.24 -19.83 -6.45
C GLY A 111 17.97 -18.76 -7.26
N ARG A 112 17.92 -17.48 -6.84
CA ARG A 112 18.67 -16.40 -7.49
C ARG A 112 20.17 -16.64 -7.50
N ARG A 113 20.70 -17.25 -6.43
CA ARG A 113 22.12 -17.60 -6.32
C ARG A 113 22.50 -18.66 -7.35
N LYS A 114 21.71 -19.74 -7.42
CA LYS A 114 21.91 -20.83 -8.40
C LYS A 114 21.81 -20.37 -9.85
N LEU A 115 20.87 -19.48 -10.17
CA LEU A 115 20.74 -18.93 -11.52
C LEU A 115 21.96 -18.10 -11.92
N ARG A 116 22.44 -17.24 -11.01
CA ARG A 116 23.68 -16.47 -11.19
C ARG A 116 24.92 -17.34 -11.36
N GLU A 117 25.02 -18.43 -10.61
CA GLU A 117 26.12 -19.40 -10.70
C GLU A 117 26.08 -20.20 -12.01
N ASN A 118 24.89 -20.45 -12.55
CA ASN A 118 24.68 -21.18 -13.81
C ASN A 118 24.61 -20.27 -15.05
N GLY A 119 24.89 -18.97 -14.92
CA GLY A 119 24.94 -18.03 -16.05
C GLY A 119 23.59 -17.68 -16.69
N LEU A 120 22.48 -17.82 -15.95
CA LEU A 120 21.12 -17.41 -16.34
C LEU A 120 20.67 -16.12 -15.65
#